data_AF-A0A9W8NXN5-F1
#
_entry.id   AF-A0A9W8NXN5-F1
#
_cell.length_a   1.000
_cell.length_b   1.000
_cell.length_c   1.000
_cell.angle_alpha   90.00
_cell.angle_beta   90.00
_cell.angle_gamma   90.00
#
_symmetry.space_group_name_H-M   'P 1'
#
loop_
_entity.id
_entity.type
_entity.pdbx_description
1 polymer ?
#
loop_
_entity_poly.entity_id
_entity_poly.type
_entity_poly.pdbx_seq_one_letter_code
_entity_poly.pdbx_strand_id
1 'polypeptide(L)'
;MVTGNMLRRQRFMHYDASFDRPNRNCRTHANDQLISRLKKLPLQSRLEMNKKIMDRNRARRERACSNSDEVSDVESLITIEDEEMDDIRSDPDVFAAAKPLLDAATIRELNRANKEDATREKEARLTLGDSEWALEPDAILTKIDATQPNPISFPPEMFFTANKHNFPLAFFTPKNLSFINSILHKNAHEDKKYILNISDMEKKIKGAKTGPSRDEEMTVLDWWKAYNNYYAFESSRSMSLENNPRALFFKSHFNFFVNQEDSEELYDIWRPYEAKLRQRHYELDMEFDAAMYANTWTEIKAISASRPKQYAAKKKTYRHVYPSSLSYSKKNNSSSKPPFSPPPYQPFHTGNQDKDLAPRCIGCGQRGHKIGDKNANHGRFPFVLYSGTEIRTKDGNKKICILYNCLGLCNKGCSRNKHICSLCGGTHSCRDYHPSCARIG
;
A
#
# COMPACT_ATOMS: atom_id res chain seq x y z
N MET A 1 -16.62 -29.81 -30.19
CA MET A 1 -18.00 -29.28 -30.18
C MET A 1 -18.46 -29.25 -28.73
N VAL A 2 -18.38 -28.09 -28.08
CA VAL A 2 -18.90 -27.90 -26.72
C VAL A 2 -20.15 -27.03 -26.88
N THR A 3 -21.31 -27.66 -26.78
CA THR A 3 -22.60 -26.97 -26.72
C THR A 3 -22.77 -26.41 -25.32
N GLY A 4 -22.35 -25.16 -25.12
CA GLY A 4 -22.64 -24.39 -23.91
C GLY A 4 -24.12 -24.06 -23.84
N ASN A 5 -24.80 -24.56 -22.81
CA ASN A 5 -26.16 -24.19 -22.46
C ASN A 5 -26.26 -22.68 -22.21
N MET A 6 -26.75 -21.93 -23.20
CA MET A 6 -27.30 -20.58 -22.97
C MET A 6 -28.60 -20.73 -22.18
N LEU A 7 -28.47 -20.82 -20.85
CA LEU A 7 -29.57 -20.57 -19.94
C LEU A 7 -30.10 -19.16 -20.25
N ARG A 8 -31.39 -19.09 -20.63
CA ARG A 8 -32.16 -17.85 -20.85
C ARG A 8 -31.81 -16.83 -19.75
N ARG A 9 -31.00 -15.83 -20.07
CA ARG A 9 -30.76 -14.69 -19.20
C ARG A 9 -32.09 -13.95 -19.01
N GLN A 10 -32.44 -13.66 -17.76
CA GLN A 10 -33.56 -12.79 -17.43
C GLN A 10 -33.29 -11.43 -18.09
N ARG A 11 -34.25 -10.90 -18.85
CA ARG A 11 -34.13 -9.58 -19.47
C ARG A 11 -33.81 -8.54 -18.39
N PHE A 12 -32.70 -7.82 -18.55
CA PHE A 12 -32.15 -6.90 -17.54
C PHE A 12 -33.09 -5.76 -17.14
N MET A 13 -34.06 -5.41 -18.00
CA MET A 13 -35.07 -4.40 -17.70
C MET A 13 -36.39 -5.07 -17.32
N HIS A 14 -36.71 -5.04 -16.02
CA HIS A 14 -37.93 -5.64 -15.50
C HIS A 14 -39.15 -4.83 -15.96
N TYR A 15 -39.89 -5.37 -16.93
CA TYR A 15 -41.16 -4.80 -17.37
C TYR A 15 -42.26 -5.26 -16.40
N ASP A 16 -42.96 -4.30 -15.79
CA ASP A 16 -44.09 -4.59 -14.92
C ASP A 16 -45.34 -4.86 -15.77
N ALA A 17 -45.66 -6.14 -15.94
CA ALA A 17 -46.78 -6.63 -16.74
C ALA A 17 -48.15 -6.42 -16.07
N SER A 18 -48.19 -5.97 -14.81
CA SER A 18 -49.46 -5.79 -14.06
C SER A 18 -50.40 -4.74 -14.67
N PHE A 19 -49.92 -3.95 -15.63
CA PHE A 19 -50.70 -2.94 -16.36
C PHE A 19 -50.96 -3.28 -17.83
N ASP A 20 -50.64 -4.49 -18.30
CA ASP A 20 -50.92 -4.87 -19.69
C ASP A 20 -52.40 -5.16 -19.91
N ARG A 21 -53.04 -4.30 -20.71
CA ARG A 21 -54.37 -4.55 -21.27
C ARG A 21 -54.24 -5.37 -22.55
N PRO A 22 -55.13 -6.34 -22.83
CA PRO A 22 -55.03 -7.24 -23.99
C PRO A 22 -55.07 -6.55 -25.36
N ASN A 23 -55.52 -5.29 -25.45
CA ASN A 23 -55.59 -4.50 -26.70
C ASN A 23 -54.60 -3.33 -26.74
N ARG A 24 -53.37 -3.51 -26.24
CA ARG A 24 -52.35 -2.45 -26.28
C ARG A 24 -51.68 -2.35 -27.66
N ASN A 25 -51.68 -1.15 -28.23
CA ASN A 25 -50.85 -0.81 -29.40
C ASN A 25 -49.51 -0.23 -28.93
N CYS A 26 -48.40 -0.85 -29.32
CA CYS A 26 -47.05 -0.34 -29.03
C CYS A 26 -46.81 1.01 -29.74
N ARG A 27 -46.86 2.12 -28.99
CA ARG A 27 -46.68 3.47 -29.55
C ARG A 27 -45.28 3.75 -30.08
N THR A 28 -44.24 3.16 -29.48
CA THR A 28 -42.84 3.43 -29.81
C THR A 28 -42.28 2.55 -30.93
N HIS A 29 -42.90 1.40 -31.20
CA HIS A 29 -42.41 0.37 -32.13
C HIS A 29 -43.48 -0.02 -33.17
N ALA A 30 -44.24 0.95 -33.67
CA ALA A 30 -45.38 0.69 -34.56
C ALA A 30 -44.98 0.21 -35.96
N ASN A 31 -43.71 0.33 -36.36
CA ASN A 31 -43.20 -0.03 -37.69
C ASN A 31 -41.75 -0.53 -37.60
N ASP A 32 -41.44 -1.64 -38.27
CA ASP A 32 -40.11 -2.25 -38.35
C ASP A 32 -39.02 -1.29 -38.84
N GLN A 33 -39.36 -0.36 -39.74
CA GLN A 33 -38.43 0.68 -40.19
C GLN A 33 -38.02 1.62 -39.05
N LEU A 34 -38.95 1.95 -38.15
CA LEU A 34 -38.67 2.80 -37.00
C LEU A 34 -37.81 2.05 -35.97
N ILE A 35 -38.13 0.78 -35.71
CA ILE A 35 -37.32 -0.10 -34.84
C ILE A 35 -35.88 -0.15 -35.38
N SER A 36 -35.72 -0.36 -36.68
CA SER A 36 -34.40 -0.40 -37.33
C SER A 36 -33.63 0.91 -37.21
N ARG A 37 -34.30 2.06 -37.26
CA ARG A 37 -33.66 3.37 -37.05
C ARG A 37 -33.28 3.59 -35.59
N LEU A 38 -34.14 3.20 -34.65
CA LEU A 38 -33.88 3.31 -33.22
C LEU A 38 -32.69 2.43 -32.80
N LYS A 39 -32.59 1.20 -33.33
CA LYS A 39 -31.44 0.32 -33.08
C LYS A 39 -30.10 0.88 -33.57
N LYS A 40 -30.11 1.70 -34.63
CA LYS A 40 -28.89 2.34 -35.16
C LYS A 40 -28.42 3.55 -34.34
N LEU A 41 -29.18 3.98 -33.33
CA LEU A 41 -28.76 5.08 -32.47
C LEU A 41 -27.67 4.63 -31.49
N PRO A 42 -26.73 5.52 -31.12
CA PRO A 42 -25.76 5.26 -30.07
C PRO A 42 -26.44 4.80 -28.78
N LEU A 43 -25.78 3.89 -28.06
CA LEU A 43 -26.27 3.30 -26.82
C LEU A 43 -26.72 4.38 -25.82
N GLN A 44 -25.88 5.41 -25.61
CA GLN A 44 -26.19 6.53 -24.72
C GLN A 44 -27.51 7.23 -25.09
N SER A 45 -27.72 7.52 -26.37
CA SER A 45 -28.94 8.18 -26.84
C SER A 45 -30.18 7.32 -26.63
N ARG A 46 -30.07 5.99 -26.79
CA ARG A 46 -31.17 5.06 -26.49
C ARG A 46 -31.47 5.01 -24.99
N LEU A 47 -30.45 4.98 -24.13
CA LEU A 47 -30.62 5.01 -22.68
C LEU A 47 -31.29 6.31 -22.21
N GLU A 48 -30.91 7.46 -22.77
CA GLU A 48 -31.54 8.75 -22.48
C GLU A 48 -33.03 8.76 -22.90
N MET A 49 -33.34 8.22 -24.07
CA MET A 49 -34.73 8.07 -24.53
C MET A 49 -35.52 7.14 -23.60
N ASN A 50 -34.94 6.02 -23.19
CA ASN A 50 -35.55 5.09 -22.25
C ASN A 50 -35.84 5.75 -20.91
N LYS A 51 -34.91 6.55 -20.36
CA LYS A 51 -35.15 7.33 -19.14
C LYS A 51 -36.36 8.26 -19.30
N LYS A 52 -36.42 9.01 -20.39
CA LYS A 52 -37.57 9.91 -20.69
C LYS A 52 -38.88 9.14 -20.84
N ILE A 53 -38.86 7.93 -21.42
CA ILE A 53 -40.03 7.05 -21.52
C ILE A 53 -40.45 6.59 -20.12
N MET A 54 -39.51 6.13 -19.29
CA MET A 54 -39.78 5.70 -17.91
C MET A 54 -40.39 6.82 -17.06
N ASP A 55 -39.84 8.03 -17.14
CA ASP A 55 -40.34 9.18 -16.37
C ASP A 55 -41.76 9.57 -16.81
N ARG A 56 -42.04 9.58 -18.13
CA ARG A 56 -43.39 9.85 -18.65
C ARG A 56 -44.37 8.74 -18.25
N ASN A 57 -43.95 7.48 -18.32
CA ASN A 57 -44.78 6.34 -17.91
C ASN A 57 -45.07 6.37 -16.40
N ARG A 58 -44.08 6.72 -15.57
CA ARG A 58 -44.26 6.91 -14.13
C ARG A 58 -45.30 7.99 -13.85
N ALA A 59 -45.15 9.17 -14.46
CA ALA A 59 -46.10 10.27 -14.29
C ALA A 59 -47.53 9.91 -14.75
N ARG A 60 -47.67 9.08 -15.79
CA ARG A 60 -49.00 8.55 -16.21
C ARG A 60 -49.59 7.62 -15.17
N ARG A 61 -48.79 6.72 -14.59
CA ARG A 61 -49.25 5.81 -13.51
C ARG A 61 -49.68 6.58 -12.27
N GLU A 62 -48.91 7.58 -11.86
CA GLU A 62 -49.25 8.44 -10.72
C GLU A 62 -50.58 9.17 -10.92
N ARG A 63 -50.85 9.67 -12.13
CA ARG A 63 -52.14 10.28 -12.48
C ARG A 63 -53.28 9.26 -12.49
N ALA A 64 -53.04 8.07 -13.02
CA ALA A 64 -54.03 6.98 -13.05
C ALA A 64 -54.45 6.52 -11.64
N CYS A 65 -53.56 6.65 -10.65
CA CYS A 65 -53.93 6.42 -9.25
C CYS A 65 -54.78 7.53 -8.64
N SER A 66 -54.84 8.71 -9.26
CA SER A 66 -55.54 9.89 -8.74
C SER A 66 -56.92 10.12 -9.36
N ASN A 67 -57.11 9.79 -10.64
CA ASN A 67 -58.38 9.98 -11.37
C ASN A 67 -58.83 8.67 -12.04
N SER A 68 -60.13 8.34 -11.98
CA SER A 68 -60.73 7.10 -12.50
C SER A 68 -60.88 7.02 -14.03
N ASP A 69 -60.26 7.93 -14.78
CA ASP A 69 -60.43 7.99 -16.24
C ASP A 69 -59.45 7.08 -17.00
N GLU A 70 -59.84 6.76 -18.24
CA GLU A 70 -59.14 5.87 -19.16
C GLU A 70 -57.63 6.13 -19.23
N VAL A 71 -56.88 5.20 -18.63
CA VAL A 71 -55.41 5.21 -18.61
C VAL A 71 -54.88 5.07 -20.04
N SER A 72 -54.34 6.17 -20.58
CA SER A 72 -53.64 6.23 -21.87
C SER A 72 -52.52 5.18 -21.96
N ASP A 73 -52.28 4.67 -23.17
CA ASP A 73 -51.22 3.69 -23.46
C ASP A 73 -49.84 4.11 -22.92
N VAL A 74 -49.15 3.14 -22.32
CA VAL A 74 -47.78 3.25 -21.81
C VAL A 74 -46.82 3.09 -22.98
N GLU A 75 -45.74 3.88 -23.01
CA GLU A 75 -44.74 3.76 -24.06
C GLU A 75 -43.77 2.61 -23.76
N SER A 76 -43.46 1.79 -24.76
CA SER A 76 -42.48 0.71 -24.62
C SER A 76 -41.06 1.27 -24.68
N LEU A 77 -40.17 0.71 -23.88
CA LEU A 77 -38.74 1.03 -23.92
C LEU A 77 -38.12 0.56 -25.24
N ILE A 78 -37.07 1.25 -25.67
CA ILE A 78 -36.19 0.83 -26.75
C ILE A 78 -35.31 -0.30 -26.23
N THR A 79 -35.25 -1.41 -26.97
CA THR A 79 -34.42 -2.55 -26.61
C THR A 79 -32.93 -2.17 -26.59
N ILE A 80 -32.27 -2.56 -25.51
CA ILE A 80 -30.81 -2.59 -25.39
C ILE A 80 -30.43 -4.06 -25.54
N GLU A 81 -29.52 -4.37 -26.46
CA GLU A 81 -29.13 -5.75 -26.73
C GLU A 81 -28.25 -6.29 -25.58
N ASP A 82 -28.19 -7.62 -25.44
CA ASP A 82 -27.49 -8.25 -24.32
C ASP A 82 -25.99 -7.95 -24.33
N GLU A 83 -25.38 -7.87 -25.52
CA GLU A 83 -23.97 -7.50 -25.69
C GLU A 83 -23.70 -6.09 -25.18
N GLU A 84 -24.63 -5.16 -25.39
CA GLU A 84 -24.49 -3.77 -24.95
C GLU A 84 -24.68 -3.63 -23.43
N MET A 85 -25.52 -4.49 -22.85
CA MET A 85 -25.63 -4.59 -21.39
C MET A 85 -24.38 -5.19 -20.76
N ASP A 86 -23.72 -6.15 -21.44
CA ASP A 86 -22.43 -6.70 -21.03
C ASP A 86 -21.33 -5.62 -21.13
N ASP A 87 -21.30 -4.78 -22.17
CA ASP A 87 -20.37 -3.66 -22.28
C ASP A 87 -20.54 -2.64 -21.14
N ILE A 88 -21.79 -2.25 -20.84
CA ILE A 88 -22.11 -1.38 -19.68
C ILE A 88 -21.62 -2.00 -18.37
N ARG A 89 -21.60 -3.33 -18.28
CA ARG A 89 -21.27 -4.05 -17.06
C ARG A 89 -19.77 -4.23 -16.87
N SER A 90 -19.05 -4.48 -17.95
CA SER A 90 -17.62 -4.79 -17.94
C SER A 90 -16.73 -3.56 -17.87
N ASP A 91 -17.15 -2.42 -18.42
CA ASP A 91 -16.37 -1.17 -18.44
C ASP A 91 -16.84 -0.20 -17.34
N PRO A 92 -16.00 0.14 -16.34
CA PRO A 92 -16.36 1.05 -15.26
C PRO A 92 -16.75 2.47 -15.71
N ASP A 93 -16.12 2.98 -16.78
CA ASP A 93 -16.36 4.33 -17.28
C ASP A 93 -17.68 4.37 -18.06
N VAL A 94 -17.97 3.33 -18.85
CA VAL A 94 -19.27 3.16 -19.52
C VAL A 94 -20.38 2.98 -18.49
N PHE A 95 -20.15 2.18 -17.43
CA PHE A 95 -21.09 2.03 -16.34
C PHE A 95 -21.38 3.37 -15.65
N ALA A 96 -20.34 4.15 -15.34
CA ALA A 96 -20.49 5.44 -14.69
C ALA A 96 -21.32 6.42 -15.54
N ALA A 97 -21.11 6.43 -16.86
CA ALA A 97 -21.87 7.25 -17.80
C ALA A 97 -23.33 6.80 -17.98
N ALA A 98 -23.59 5.48 -17.94
CA ALA A 98 -24.92 4.89 -18.10
C ALA A 98 -25.75 4.93 -16.81
N LYS A 99 -25.10 4.83 -15.63
CA LYS A 99 -25.74 4.77 -14.31
C LYS A 99 -26.84 5.81 -14.06
N PRO A 100 -26.68 7.11 -14.38
CA PRO A 100 -27.75 8.09 -14.17
C PRO A 100 -28.98 7.88 -15.09
N LEU A 101 -28.88 7.06 -16.14
CA LEU A 101 -29.94 6.79 -17.10
C LEU A 101 -30.70 5.50 -16.83
N LEU A 102 -30.14 4.62 -16.01
CA LEU A 102 -30.74 3.34 -15.61
C LEU A 102 -31.67 3.51 -14.41
N ASP A 103 -32.66 2.62 -14.31
CA ASP A 103 -33.51 2.54 -13.13
C ASP A 103 -32.83 1.73 -12.00
N ALA A 104 -33.35 1.88 -10.78
CA ALA A 104 -32.78 1.27 -9.59
C ALA A 104 -32.88 -0.26 -9.57
N ALA A 105 -33.81 -0.88 -10.31
CA ALA A 105 -33.88 -2.34 -10.42
C ALA A 105 -32.77 -2.84 -11.35
N THR A 106 -32.61 -2.23 -12.52
CA THR A 106 -31.52 -2.57 -13.46
C THR A 106 -30.13 -2.39 -12.82
N ILE A 107 -29.90 -1.31 -12.08
CA ILE A 107 -28.63 -1.10 -11.35
C ILE A 107 -28.38 -2.20 -10.32
N ARG A 108 -29.42 -2.62 -9.59
CA ARG A 108 -29.29 -3.71 -8.60
C ARG A 108 -28.94 -5.03 -9.28
N GLU A 109 -29.56 -5.30 -10.42
CA GLU A 109 -29.31 -6.52 -11.19
C GLU A 109 -27.89 -6.58 -11.75
N LEU A 110 -27.39 -5.48 -12.32
CA LEU A 110 -26.01 -5.40 -12.80
C LEU A 110 -25.00 -5.62 -11.67
N ASN A 111 -25.22 -5.01 -10.51
CA ASN A 111 -24.36 -5.22 -9.34
C ASN A 111 -24.42 -6.68 -8.83
N ARG A 112 -25.58 -7.33 -8.91
CA ARG A 112 -25.75 -8.74 -8.55
C ARG A 112 -24.97 -9.63 -9.52
N ALA A 113 -25.14 -9.43 -10.83
CA ALA A 113 -24.40 -10.15 -11.86
C ALA A 113 -22.88 -9.98 -11.72
N ASN A 114 -22.39 -8.78 -11.38
CA ASN A 114 -20.97 -8.55 -11.13
C ASN A 114 -20.44 -9.32 -9.91
N LYS A 115 -21.26 -9.46 -8.86
CA LYS A 115 -20.89 -10.28 -7.70
C LYS A 115 -20.89 -11.77 -8.05
N GLU A 116 -21.90 -12.23 -8.79
CA GLU A 116 -22.01 -13.63 -9.23
C GLU A 116 -20.85 -14.02 -10.17
N ASP A 117 -20.44 -13.13 -11.06
CA ASP A 117 -19.29 -13.38 -11.95
C ASP A 117 -17.96 -13.32 -11.21
N ALA A 118 -17.79 -12.41 -10.24
CA ALA A 118 -16.63 -12.44 -9.36
C ALA A 118 -16.55 -13.73 -8.53
N THR A 119 -17.69 -14.25 -8.05
CA THR A 119 -17.73 -15.56 -7.37
C THR A 119 -17.43 -16.70 -8.33
N ARG A 120 -17.98 -16.68 -9.55
CA ARG A 120 -17.72 -17.73 -10.56
C ARG A 120 -16.29 -17.71 -11.05
N GLU A 121 -15.68 -16.54 -11.25
CA GLU A 121 -14.27 -16.43 -11.60
C GLU A 121 -13.37 -16.97 -10.49
N LYS A 122 -13.70 -16.67 -9.23
CA LYS A 122 -13.03 -17.24 -8.06
C LYS A 122 -13.17 -18.77 -8.01
N GLU A 123 -14.36 -19.32 -8.26
CA GLU A 123 -14.62 -20.77 -8.33
C GLU A 123 -13.93 -21.44 -9.53
N ALA A 124 -13.88 -20.77 -10.68
CA ALA A 124 -13.21 -21.25 -11.90
C ALA A 124 -11.68 -21.26 -11.75
N ARG A 125 -11.11 -20.27 -11.06
CA ARG A 125 -9.68 -20.23 -10.71
C ARG A 125 -9.29 -21.36 -9.74
N LEU A 126 -10.21 -21.73 -8.84
CA LEU A 126 -10.03 -22.89 -7.97
C LEU A 126 -10.07 -24.21 -8.74
N THR A 127 -10.76 -24.28 -9.88
CA THR A 127 -10.89 -25.52 -10.69
C THR A 127 -9.87 -25.65 -11.83
N LEU A 128 -9.21 -24.57 -12.26
CA LEU A 128 -8.17 -24.59 -13.30
C LEU A 128 -6.73 -24.56 -12.75
N GLY A 129 -6.56 -24.42 -11.43
CA GLY A 129 -5.26 -24.36 -10.75
C GLY A 129 -4.66 -25.72 -10.32
N ASP A 130 -5.34 -26.84 -10.60
CA ASP A 130 -5.01 -28.16 -10.04
C ASP A 130 -4.01 -29.02 -10.85
N SER A 131 -3.11 -28.41 -11.65
CA SER A 131 -2.10 -29.19 -12.39
C SER A 131 -0.64 -28.95 -12.00
N GLU A 132 -0.29 -28.11 -11.02
CA GLU A 132 1.12 -28.07 -10.63
C GLU A 132 1.47 -27.87 -9.16
N TRP A 133 0.61 -27.35 -8.28
CA TRP A 133 0.95 -27.25 -6.84
C TRP A 133 -0.24 -27.36 -5.88
N ALA A 134 -1.12 -28.34 -6.08
CA ALA A 134 -2.16 -28.66 -5.09
C ALA A 134 -1.53 -29.32 -3.85
N LEU A 135 -1.33 -28.54 -2.78
CA LEU A 135 -1.38 -29.04 -1.41
C LEU A 135 -2.85 -29.02 -0.99
N GLU A 136 -3.43 -30.21 -0.84
CA GLU A 136 -4.80 -30.40 -0.35
C GLU A 136 -5.03 -29.77 1.04
N PRO A 137 -6.23 -29.24 1.30
CA PRO A 137 -6.76 -29.11 2.65
C PRO A 137 -7.94 -30.06 2.82
N ASP A 138 -7.68 -31.34 3.06
CA ASP A 138 -8.65 -32.20 3.73
C ASP A 138 -8.25 -32.34 5.20
N ALA A 139 -8.80 -31.44 6.02
CA ALA A 139 -8.69 -31.52 7.47
C ALA A 139 -9.67 -32.58 8.00
N ILE A 140 -9.33 -33.85 7.82
CA ILE A 140 -9.61 -34.85 8.85
C ILE A 140 -8.64 -34.54 10.00
N LEU A 141 -9.16 -34.43 11.22
CA LEU A 141 -8.39 -34.27 12.46
C LEU A 141 -7.46 -35.49 12.67
N THR A 142 -6.32 -35.52 11.99
CA THR A 142 -5.26 -36.50 12.22
C THR A 142 -4.19 -35.96 13.17
N LYS A 143 -3.76 -36.87 14.05
CA LYS A 143 -2.82 -36.66 15.15
C LYS A 143 -1.56 -35.91 14.69
N ILE A 144 -1.18 -34.90 15.47
CA ILE A 144 0.02 -34.08 15.30
C ILE A 144 1.25 -35.01 15.26
N ASP A 145 1.95 -35.03 14.13
CA ASP A 145 3.28 -35.63 13.99
C ASP A 145 4.31 -34.67 14.61
N ALA A 146 5.03 -35.15 15.64
CA ALA A 146 5.97 -34.35 16.43
C ALA A 146 7.27 -33.99 15.68
N THR A 147 7.38 -34.36 14.40
CA THR A 147 8.60 -34.16 13.58
C THR A 147 8.51 -33.00 12.57
N GLN A 148 7.33 -32.42 12.34
CA GLN A 148 7.17 -31.24 11.49
C GLN A 148 7.37 -29.95 12.31
N PRO A 149 8.05 -28.91 11.78
CA PRO A 149 8.13 -27.62 12.45
C PRO A 149 6.70 -27.08 12.63
N ASN A 150 6.31 -26.84 13.88
CA ASN A 150 4.98 -26.38 14.24
C ASN A 150 4.55 -25.23 13.31
N PRO A 151 3.41 -25.35 12.62
CA PRO A 151 2.92 -24.28 11.76
C PRO A 151 2.79 -23.00 12.58
N ILE A 152 3.33 -21.91 12.04
CA ILE A 152 3.33 -20.62 12.72
C ILE A 152 1.89 -20.14 12.81
N SER A 153 1.35 -20.17 14.02
CA SER A 153 0.02 -19.66 14.33
C SER A 153 0.11 -18.24 14.89
N PHE A 154 -0.73 -17.36 14.36
CA PHE A 154 -0.86 -15.99 14.84
C PHE A 154 -2.11 -15.86 15.73
N PRO A 155 -1.96 -15.38 16.97
CA PRO A 155 -3.05 -15.30 17.91
C PRO A 155 -4.00 -14.13 17.53
N PRO A 156 -5.32 -14.25 17.76
CA PRO A 156 -6.30 -13.23 17.39
C PRO A 156 -5.97 -11.81 17.87
N GLU A 157 -5.35 -11.69 19.05
CA GLU A 157 -4.93 -10.44 19.68
C GLU A 157 -3.91 -9.67 18.82
N MET A 158 -3.05 -10.38 18.08
CA MET A 158 -2.14 -9.72 17.15
C MET A 158 -2.91 -9.05 16.01
N PHE A 159 -3.95 -9.69 15.48
CA PHE A 159 -4.79 -9.08 14.43
C PHE A 159 -5.54 -7.85 14.93
N PHE A 160 -6.14 -7.91 16.14
CA PHE A 160 -6.81 -6.75 16.74
C PHE A 160 -5.85 -5.60 17.00
N THR A 161 -4.64 -5.91 17.47
CA THR A 161 -3.60 -4.91 17.72
C THR A 161 -3.12 -4.27 16.44
N ALA A 162 -2.94 -5.05 15.37
CA ALA A 162 -2.43 -4.56 14.09
C ALA A 162 -3.36 -3.55 13.40
N ASN A 163 -4.63 -3.48 13.81
CA ASN A 163 -5.57 -2.46 13.34
C ASN A 163 -5.36 -1.09 14.02
N LYS A 164 -4.59 -1.03 15.10
CA LYS A 164 -4.34 0.20 15.89
C LYS A 164 -2.88 0.58 15.97
N HIS A 165 -1.99 -0.41 15.93
CA HIS A 165 -0.56 -0.23 16.11
C HIS A 165 0.22 -1.06 15.09
N ASN A 166 1.34 -0.52 14.63
CA ASN A 166 2.28 -1.28 13.81
C ASN A 166 3.16 -2.14 14.71
N PHE A 167 3.37 -3.38 14.29
CA PHE A 167 4.29 -4.27 14.99
C PHE A 167 5.72 -4.07 14.50
N PRO A 168 6.72 -4.04 15.41
CA PRO A 168 8.11 -4.18 15.02
C PRO A 168 8.32 -5.49 14.26
N LEU A 169 9.14 -5.46 13.22
CA LEU A 169 9.48 -6.67 12.45
C LEU A 169 10.14 -7.73 13.35
N ALA A 170 10.92 -7.30 14.34
CA ALA A 170 11.57 -8.17 15.33
C ALA A 170 10.60 -9.10 16.06
N PHE A 171 9.32 -8.72 16.22
CA PHE A 171 8.32 -9.56 16.88
C PHE A 171 8.01 -10.83 16.08
N PHE A 172 8.23 -10.79 14.76
CA PHE A 172 7.96 -11.89 13.85
C PHE A 172 9.11 -12.89 13.72
N THR A 173 10.18 -12.75 14.50
CA THR A 173 11.16 -13.84 14.62
C THR A 173 10.49 -15.07 15.26
N PRO A 174 10.82 -16.31 14.84
CA PRO A 174 10.17 -17.52 15.37
C PRO A 174 10.20 -17.63 16.89
N LYS A 175 11.32 -17.21 17.52
CA LYS A 175 11.48 -17.23 18.98
C LYS A 175 10.55 -16.23 19.66
N ASN A 176 10.40 -15.03 19.10
CA ASN A 176 9.51 -14.02 19.67
C ASN A 176 8.03 -14.36 19.45
N LEU A 177 7.65 -14.93 18.30
CA LEU A 177 6.29 -15.41 18.07
C LEU A 177 5.91 -16.53 19.06
N SER A 178 6.80 -17.51 19.26
CA SER A 178 6.60 -18.56 20.26
C SER A 178 6.41 -17.98 21.67
N PHE A 179 7.21 -16.98 22.04
CA PHE A 179 7.10 -16.30 23.32
C PHE A 179 5.78 -15.50 23.46
N ILE A 180 5.39 -14.74 22.44
CA ILE A 180 4.14 -13.97 22.40
C ILE A 180 2.94 -14.91 22.58
N ASN A 181 2.92 -16.02 21.83
CA ASN A 181 1.88 -17.05 21.96
C ASN A 181 1.83 -17.61 23.39
N SER A 182 2.98 -17.92 23.99
CA SER A 182 3.04 -18.44 25.36
C SER A 182 2.49 -17.49 26.42
N ILE A 183 2.62 -16.17 26.21
CA ILE A 183 2.07 -15.15 27.12
C ILE A 183 0.56 -15.04 26.93
N LEU A 184 0.10 -15.00 25.68
CA LEU A 184 -1.31 -14.83 25.36
C LEU A 184 -2.15 -16.03 25.82
N HIS A 185 -1.64 -17.25 25.65
CA HIS A 185 -2.32 -18.45 26.17
C HIS A 185 -2.46 -18.45 27.69
N LYS A 186 -1.52 -17.85 28.44
CA LYS A 186 -1.60 -17.75 29.91
C LYS A 186 -2.58 -16.69 30.41
N ASN A 187 -2.87 -15.69 29.57
CA ASN A 187 -3.73 -14.55 29.92
C ASN A 187 -5.11 -14.63 29.25
N ALA A 188 -5.47 -15.79 28.69
CA ALA A 188 -6.77 -16.05 28.07
C ALA A 188 -7.87 -16.15 29.16
N HIS A 189 -8.14 -15.05 29.84
CA HIS A 189 -9.27 -14.89 30.74
C HIS A 189 -10.12 -13.69 30.27
N GLU A 190 -11.40 -13.98 30.04
CA GLU A 190 -12.52 -13.08 29.68
C GLU A 190 -12.65 -12.64 28.20
N ASP A 191 -13.91 -12.60 27.73
CA ASP A 191 -14.43 -12.24 26.40
C ASP A 191 -14.07 -10.83 25.87
N LYS A 192 -13.06 -10.17 26.43
CA LYS A 192 -12.65 -8.81 26.03
C LYS A 192 -11.56 -8.89 24.98
N LYS A 193 -11.78 -8.21 23.84
CA LYS A 193 -10.77 -8.02 22.79
C LYS A 193 -9.50 -7.39 23.40
N TYR A 194 -8.46 -8.21 23.58
CA TYR A 194 -7.20 -7.78 24.16
C TYR A 194 -6.31 -7.14 23.08
N ILE A 195 -5.83 -5.92 23.35
CA ILE A 195 -4.89 -5.20 22.49
C ILE A 195 -3.53 -5.25 23.16
N LEU A 196 -2.54 -5.79 22.46
CA LEU A 196 -1.17 -5.86 22.93
C LEU A 196 -0.56 -4.45 23.04
N ASN A 197 -0.01 -4.14 24.20
CA ASN A 197 0.82 -2.96 24.36
C ASN A 197 2.23 -3.25 23.79
N ILE A 198 2.56 -2.65 22.64
CA ILE A 198 3.81 -2.89 21.93
C ILE A 198 5.04 -2.60 22.80
N SER A 199 5.05 -1.47 23.53
CA SER A 199 6.18 -1.10 24.38
C SER A 199 6.36 -2.02 25.59
N ASP A 200 5.27 -2.54 26.16
CA ASP A 200 5.34 -3.56 27.21
C ASP A 200 5.86 -4.89 26.65
N MET A 201 5.41 -5.28 25.46
CA MET A 201 5.89 -6.47 24.79
C MET A 201 7.37 -6.42 24.42
N GLU A 202 7.88 -5.27 23.95
CA GLU A 202 9.32 -5.05 23.74
C GLU A 202 10.11 -5.31 25.03
N LYS A 203 9.64 -4.77 26.17
CA LYS A 203 10.29 -4.97 27.47
C LYS A 203 10.27 -6.43 27.90
N LYS A 204 9.15 -7.14 27.68
CA LYS A 204 9.01 -8.56 28.01
C LYS A 204 9.94 -9.43 27.16
N ILE A 205 9.99 -9.21 25.84
CA ILE A 205 10.91 -9.91 24.92
C ILE A 205 12.36 -9.67 25.34
N LYS A 206 12.71 -8.40 25.61
CA LYS A 206 14.05 -8.03 26.07
C LYS A 206 14.43 -8.68 27.40
N GLY A 207 13.50 -8.68 28.36
CA GLY A 207 13.70 -9.29 29.68
C GLY A 207 13.86 -10.82 29.61
N ALA A 208 13.08 -11.48 28.74
CA ALA A 208 13.12 -12.92 28.53
C ALA A 208 14.31 -13.38 27.67
N LYS A 209 15.00 -12.45 26.98
CA LYS A 209 16.15 -12.72 26.09
C LYS A 209 15.84 -13.75 25.00
N THR A 210 14.61 -13.77 24.51
CA THR A 210 14.15 -14.74 23.49
C THR A 210 14.68 -14.42 22.11
N GLY A 211 14.89 -13.14 21.81
CA GLY A 211 15.31 -12.66 20.50
C GLY A 211 15.52 -11.14 20.50
N PRO A 212 15.72 -10.53 19.32
CA PRO A 212 15.80 -9.08 19.20
C PRO A 212 14.48 -8.46 19.66
N SER A 213 14.54 -7.44 20.49
CA SER A 213 13.33 -6.74 20.95
C SER A 213 12.91 -5.63 19.98
N ARG A 214 13.83 -5.18 19.13
CA ARG A 214 13.68 -4.10 18.17
C ARG A 214 14.35 -4.42 16.85
N ASP A 215 13.89 -3.75 15.79
CA ASP A 215 14.36 -4.00 14.43
C ASP A 215 15.86 -3.70 14.27
N GLU A 216 16.40 -2.70 14.99
CA GLU A 216 17.82 -2.34 14.94
C GLU A 216 18.75 -3.38 15.59
N GLU A 217 18.18 -4.24 16.44
CA GLU A 217 18.90 -5.32 17.14
C GLU A 217 18.97 -6.60 16.30
N MET A 218 18.23 -6.68 15.18
CA MET A 218 18.15 -7.87 14.34
C MET A 218 19.42 -8.09 13.52
N THR A 219 19.88 -9.35 13.47
CA THR A 219 20.85 -9.80 12.47
C THR A 219 20.16 -10.03 11.11
N VAL A 220 20.94 -10.13 10.03
CA VAL A 220 20.40 -10.46 8.69
C VAL A 220 19.61 -11.78 8.69
N LEU A 221 20.07 -12.78 9.45
CA LEU A 221 19.38 -14.07 9.58
C LEU A 221 18.06 -13.95 10.36
N ASP A 222 18.02 -13.08 11.37
CA ASP A 222 16.77 -12.79 12.08
C ASP A 222 15.79 -12.06 11.17
N TRP A 223 16.29 -11.13 10.35
CA TRP A 223 15.50 -10.44 9.34
C TRP A 223 14.90 -11.40 8.33
N TRP A 224 15.69 -12.32 7.75
CA TRP A 224 15.18 -13.32 6.80
C TRP A 224 14.07 -14.20 7.37
N LYS A 225 14.15 -14.54 8.66
CA LYS A 225 13.11 -15.31 9.33
C LYS A 225 11.88 -14.45 9.64
N ALA A 226 12.10 -13.21 10.06
CA ALA A 226 11.04 -12.31 10.47
C ALA A 226 10.17 -11.84 9.30
N TYR A 227 10.76 -11.49 8.14
CA TYR A 227 9.96 -10.95 7.02
C TYR A 227 8.99 -11.99 6.44
N ASN A 228 9.40 -13.26 6.35
CA ASN A 228 8.53 -14.34 5.87
C ASN A 228 7.30 -14.49 6.78
N ASN A 229 7.53 -14.45 8.09
CA ASN A 229 6.45 -14.54 9.08
C ASN A 229 5.59 -13.27 9.09
N TYR A 230 6.20 -12.09 8.91
CA TYR A 230 5.47 -10.83 8.79
C TYR A 230 4.56 -10.83 7.55
N TYR A 231 5.07 -11.31 6.41
CA TYR A 231 4.28 -11.46 5.19
C TYR A 231 3.14 -12.46 5.38
N ALA A 232 3.38 -13.61 6.01
CA ALA A 232 2.32 -14.58 6.32
C ALA A 232 1.25 -13.99 7.26
N PHE A 233 1.65 -13.17 8.22
CA PHE A 233 0.75 -12.44 9.10
C PHE A 233 -0.11 -11.43 8.34
N GLU A 234 0.47 -10.57 7.50
CA GLU A 234 -0.31 -9.61 6.71
C GLU A 234 -1.21 -10.32 5.69
N SER A 235 -0.77 -11.46 5.15
CA SER A 235 -1.58 -12.29 4.25
C SER A 235 -2.81 -12.87 4.97
N SER A 236 -2.63 -13.37 6.20
CA SER A 236 -3.72 -13.92 7.02
C SER A 236 -4.67 -12.86 7.60
N ARG A 237 -4.30 -11.57 7.58
CA ARG A 237 -5.18 -10.48 8.03
C ARG A 237 -6.36 -10.18 7.11
N SER A 238 -6.24 -10.49 5.82
CA SER A 238 -7.31 -10.17 4.87
C SER A 238 -8.28 -11.34 4.75
N MET A 239 -9.56 -11.06 4.93
CA MET A 239 -10.64 -12.01 4.63
C MET A 239 -10.81 -12.28 3.13
N SER A 240 -10.25 -11.42 2.27
CA SER A 240 -10.20 -11.62 0.81
C SER A 240 -8.80 -12.09 0.40
N LEU A 241 -8.73 -13.33 -0.13
CA LEU A 241 -7.50 -13.93 -0.68
C LEU A 241 -7.06 -13.28 -2.00
N GLU A 242 -7.99 -12.69 -2.74
CA GLU A 242 -7.69 -12.00 -3.99
C GLU A 242 -7.55 -10.51 -3.70
N ASN A 243 -6.33 -10.01 -3.87
CA ASN A 243 -5.94 -8.60 -3.79
C ASN A 243 -5.94 -7.99 -2.38
N ASN A 244 -5.20 -8.56 -1.43
CA ASN A 244 -4.79 -7.81 -0.23
C ASN A 244 -3.64 -6.83 -0.62
N PRO A 245 -3.91 -5.52 -0.82
CA PRO A 245 -2.91 -4.59 -1.33
C PRO A 245 -1.74 -4.46 -0.36
N ARG A 246 -2.00 -4.62 0.94
CA ARG A 246 -1.00 -4.57 2.00
C ARG A 246 -0.07 -5.78 1.96
N ALA A 247 -0.61 -6.99 1.79
CA ALA A 247 0.21 -8.19 1.62
C ALA A 247 1.04 -8.13 0.33
N LEU A 248 0.46 -7.64 -0.78
CA LEU A 248 1.16 -7.43 -2.05
C LEU A 248 2.29 -6.38 -1.93
N PHE A 249 2.03 -5.31 -1.19
CA PHE A 249 3.05 -4.32 -0.84
C PHE A 249 4.21 -5.00 -0.10
N PHE A 250 3.93 -5.71 1.00
CA PHE A 250 4.99 -6.33 1.81
C PHE A 250 5.75 -7.42 1.04
N LYS A 251 5.08 -8.16 0.17
CA LYS A 251 5.73 -9.10 -0.76
C LYS A 251 6.75 -8.37 -1.64
N SER A 252 6.33 -7.30 -2.29
CA SER A 252 7.18 -6.52 -3.21
C SER A 252 8.31 -5.81 -2.47
N HIS A 253 7.99 -5.20 -1.32
CA HIS A 253 8.92 -4.51 -0.43
C HIS A 253 10.06 -5.43 0.04
N PHE A 254 9.74 -6.58 0.63
CA PHE A 254 10.77 -7.50 1.12
C PHE A 254 11.55 -8.15 -0.02
N ASN A 255 10.87 -8.59 -1.08
CA ASN A 255 11.53 -9.20 -2.24
C ASN A 255 12.54 -8.25 -2.90
N PHE A 256 12.27 -6.94 -2.90
CA PHE A 256 13.24 -5.98 -3.40
C PHE A 256 14.59 -6.11 -2.69
N PHE A 257 14.60 -6.15 -1.36
CA PHE A 257 15.84 -6.26 -0.57
C PHE A 257 16.45 -7.65 -0.66
N VAL A 258 15.64 -8.72 -0.64
CA VAL A 258 16.12 -10.11 -0.79
C VAL A 258 16.87 -10.32 -2.10
N ASN A 259 16.36 -9.73 -3.18
CA ASN A 259 16.85 -10.01 -4.54
C ASN A 259 18.05 -9.15 -4.97
N GLN A 260 18.64 -8.35 -4.06
CA GLN A 260 19.87 -7.62 -4.38
C GLN A 260 21.09 -8.52 -4.22
N GLU A 261 21.99 -8.51 -5.20
CA GLU A 261 23.21 -9.34 -5.20
C GLU A 261 24.08 -9.15 -3.95
N ASP A 262 24.17 -7.90 -3.48
CA ASP A 262 24.96 -7.47 -2.33
C ASP A 262 24.12 -7.30 -1.05
N SER A 263 22.90 -7.87 -1.00
CA SER A 263 21.97 -7.68 0.11
C SER A 263 22.54 -8.09 1.47
N GLU A 264 23.09 -9.30 1.59
CA GLU A 264 23.64 -9.76 2.87
C GLU A 264 24.83 -8.92 3.32
N GLU A 265 25.74 -8.58 2.39
CA GLU A 265 26.95 -7.79 2.71
C GLU A 265 26.60 -6.35 3.14
N LEU A 266 25.52 -5.79 2.59
CA LEU A 266 25.09 -4.42 2.86
C LEU A 266 24.02 -4.30 3.94
N TYR A 267 23.67 -5.39 4.63
CA TYR A 267 22.58 -5.43 5.62
C TYR A 267 22.60 -4.28 6.63
N ASP A 268 23.75 -4.04 7.28
CA ASP A 268 23.89 -2.99 8.28
C ASP A 268 23.68 -1.58 7.71
N ILE A 269 23.83 -1.41 6.40
CA ILE A 269 23.64 -0.14 5.69
C ILE A 269 22.18 0.02 5.27
N TRP A 270 21.56 -1.00 4.67
CA TRP A 270 20.21 -0.87 4.11
C TRP A 270 19.09 -1.09 5.12
N ARG A 271 19.28 -1.85 6.20
CA ARG A 271 18.23 -2.10 7.20
C ARG A 271 17.52 -0.84 7.75
N PRO A 272 18.20 0.31 8.06
CA PRO A 272 17.48 1.51 8.47
C PRO A 272 16.66 2.15 7.35
N TYR A 273 17.05 1.96 6.08
CA TYR A 273 16.30 2.46 4.93
C TYR A 273 15.04 1.62 4.70
N GLU A 274 15.15 0.29 4.81
CA GLU A 274 13.99 -0.62 4.78
C GLU A 274 12.97 -0.24 5.84
N ALA A 275 13.39 -0.15 7.11
CA ALA A 275 12.51 0.20 8.22
C ALA A 275 11.79 1.54 7.99
N LYS A 276 12.50 2.53 7.43
CA LYS A 276 11.92 3.84 7.07
C LYS A 276 10.89 3.75 5.93
N LEU A 277 11.14 2.93 4.91
CA LEU A 277 10.20 2.71 3.81
C LEU A 277 8.94 1.99 4.29
N ARG A 278 9.10 0.99 5.16
CA ARG A 278 7.97 0.31 5.82
C ARG A 278 7.18 1.26 6.72
N GLN A 279 7.85 2.13 7.48
CA GLN A 279 7.18 3.17 8.28
C GLN A 279 6.36 4.13 7.40
N ARG A 280 6.93 4.61 6.29
CA ARG A 280 6.21 5.48 5.34
C ARG A 280 4.95 4.83 4.78
N HIS A 281 5.01 3.54 4.45
CA HIS A 281 3.82 2.80 4.04
C HIS A 281 2.72 2.87 5.11
N TYR A 282 3.05 2.66 6.39
CA TYR A 282 2.03 2.76 7.44
C TYR A 282 1.48 4.19 7.66
N GLU A 283 2.32 5.21 7.49
CA GLU A 283 1.93 6.60 7.76
C GLU A 283 1.15 7.24 6.61
N LEU A 284 1.48 6.88 5.37
CA LEU A 284 1.00 7.54 4.16
C LEU A 284 0.22 6.61 3.23
N ASP A 285 0.05 5.34 3.60
CA ASP A 285 -0.54 4.28 2.75
C ASP A 285 0.12 4.21 1.36
N MET A 286 1.44 4.44 1.33
CA MET A 286 2.21 4.46 0.09
C MET A 286 2.29 3.08 -0.55
N GLU A 287 2.00 3.01 -1.84
CA GLU A 287 2.22 1.80 -2.64
C GLU A 287 3.72 1.55 -2.90
N PHE A 288 4.01 0.37 -3.45
CA PHE A 288 5.36 0.01 -3.83
C PHE A 288 5.76 0.74 -5.12
N ASP A 289 6.79 1.59 -5.04
CA ASP A 289 7.38 2.29 -6.19
C ASP A 289 8.78 1.74 -6.49
N ALA A 290 8.91 0.98 -7.57
CA ALA A 290 10.17 0.38 -7.98
C ALA A 290 11.28 1.41 -8.23
N ALA A 291 10.96 2.60 -8.76
CA ALA A 291 11.95 3.64 -9.05
C ALA A 291 12.49 4.26 -7.75
N MET A 292 11.61 4.53 -6.78
CA MET A 292 12.02 5.00 -5.46
C MET A 292 12.94 3.99 -4.75
N TYR A 293 12.63 2.69 -4.81
CA TYR A 293 13.46 1.65 -4.21
C TYR A 293 14.81 1.51 -4.92
N ALA A 294 14.84 1.57 -6.27
CA ALA A 294 16.07 1.56 -7.05
C ALA A 294 16.98 2.76 -6.72
N ASN A 295 16.40 3.95 -6.56
CA ASN A 295 17.13 5.15 -6.13
C ASN A 295 17.69 4.98 -4.71
N THR A 296 16.87 4.45 -3.79
CA THR A 296 17.30 4.15 -2.42
C THR A 296 18.46 3.16 -2.39
N TRP A 297 18.41 2.11 -3.23
CA TRP A 297 19.49 1.13 -3.35
C TRP A 297 20.77 1.73 -3.92
N THR A 298 20.64 2.65 -4.87
CA THR A 298 21.76 3.40 -5.43
C THR A 298 22.46 4.24 -4.36
N GLU A 299 21.68 4.91 -3.49
CA GLU A 299 22.21 5.64 -2.33
C GLU A 299 22.95 4.72 -1.35
N ILE A 300 22.36 3.55 -1.02
CA ILE A 300 22.98 2.53 -0.17
C ILE A 300 24.34 2.09 -0.73
N LYS A 301 24.43 1.81 -2.03
CA LYS A 301 25.69 1.43 -2.69
C LYS A 301 26.72 2.56 -2.68
N ALA A 302 26.30 3.80 -2.92
CA ALA A 302 27.17 4.96 -2.84
C ALA A 302 27.75 5.16 -1.43
N ILE A 303 26.91 5.01 -0.39
CA ILE A 303 27.36 5.07 1.01
C ILE A 303 28.36 3.96 1.31
N SER A 304 28.08 2.73 0.87
CA SER A 304 28.99 1.60 1.04
C SER A 304 30.36 1.86 0.38
N ALA A 305 30.36 2.35 -0.86
CA ALA A 305 31.58 2.67 -1.60
C ALA A 305 32.41 3.80 -0.95
N SER A 306 31.74 4.75 -0.28
CA SER A 306 32.40 5.86 0.42
C SER A 306 32.99 5.47 1.79
N ARG A 307 32.60 4.32 2.36
CA ARG A 307 33.13 3.89 3.67
C ARG A 307 34.61 3.48 3.54
N PRO A 308 35.51 4.03 4.37
CA PRO A 308 36.91 3.59 4.41
C PRO A 308 36.98 2.08 4.67
N LYS A 309 37.81 1.36 3.91
CA LYS A 309 38.01 -0.11 3.97
C LYS A 309 38.48 -0.64 5.35
N GLN A 310 38.55 0.19 6.39
CA GLN A 310 38.93 -0.18 7.76
C GLN A 310 38.00 -1.23 8.42
N TYR A 311 36.81 -1.49 7.86
CA TYR A 311 35.88 -2.52 8.35
C TYR A 311 35.97 -3.87 7.61
N ALA A 312 36.79 -4.00 6.56
CA ALA A 312 36.93 -5.25 5.81
C ALA A 312 37.59 -6.40 6.61
N ALA A 313 38.14 -6.12 7.79
CA ALA A 313 38.83 -7.10 8.65
C ALA A 313 37.91 -7.93 9.57
N LYS A 314 36.59 -7.71 9.56
CA LYS A 314 35.61 -8.55 10.29
C LYS A 314 34.78 -9.46 9.36
N LYS A 315 35.38 -10.04 8.31
CA LYS A 315 34.75 -11.17 7.61
C LYS A 315 34.88 -12.43 8.49
N LYS A 316 33.93 -12.66 9.41
CA LYS A 316 33.66 -14.02 9.93
C LYS A 316 33.08 -14.81 8.77
N THR A 317 33.88 -15.69 8.20
CA THR A 317 33.45 -16.69 7.20
C THR A 317 32.41 -17.62 7.83
N TYR A 318 31.12 -17.33 7.65
CA TYR A 318 30.08 -18.34 7.71
C TYR A 318 30.01 -18.97 6.31
N ARG A 319 30.69 -20.11 6.12
CA ARG A 319 30.41 -20.99 4.98
C ARG A 319 29.07 -21.66 5.26
N HIS A 320 28.00 -21.16 4.65
CA HIS A 320 26.77 -21.94 4.55
C HIS A 320 26.95 -22.98 3.43
N VAL A 321 26.85 -24.25 3.81
CA VAL A 321 26.77 -25.38 2.89
C VAL A 321 25.38 -25.34 2.24
N TYR A 322 25.31 -24.89 1.00
CA TYR A 322 24.21 -25.26 0.11
C TYR A 322 24.50 -26.66 -0.47
N PRO A 323 23.49 -27.53 -0.65
CA PRO A 323 23.68 -28.75 -1.41
C PRO A 323 24.00 -28.38 -2.86
N SER A 324 25.20 -28.76 -3.31
CA SER A 324 25.69 -28.54 -4.67
C SER A 324 25.04 -29.50 -5.66
N SER A 325 24.61 -28.96 -6.81
CA SER A 325 24.66 -29.68 -8.08
C SER A 325 25.76 -29.07 -8.96
N LEU A 326 26.75 -29.93 -9.24
CA LEU A 326 27.67 -30.02 -10.37
C LEU A 326 27.29 -29.17 -11.61
N SER A 327 28.16 -28.60 -12.44
CA SER A 327 29.62 -28.47 -12.55
C SER A 327 29.87 -27.79 -13.91
N TYR A 328 30.85 -26.90 -14.06
CA TYR A 328 31.96 -27.07 -15.02
C TYR A 328 32.96 -25.91 -14.94
N SER A 329 34.22 -26.30 -14.95
CA SER A 329 35.43 -25.49 -14.89
C SER A 329 35.73 -24.83 -16.23
N LYS A 330 36.23 -23.58 -16.21
CA LYS A 330 37.37 -23.17 -17.04
C LYS A 330 38.11 -21.99 -16.43
N LYS A 331 39.36 -22.25 -16.04
CA LYS A 331 40.39 -21.27 -15.73
C LYS A 331 40.70 -20.41 -16.96
N ASN A 332 41.00 -19.14 -16.76
CA ASN A 332 42.17 -18.51 -17.38
C ASN A 332 42.64 -17.30 -16.57
N ASN A 333 43.91 -17.38 -16.18
CA ASN A 333 44.73 -16.26 -15.72
C ASN A 333 44.91 -15.25 -16.85
N SER A 334 44.88 -13.96 -16.54
CA SER A 334 45.96 -13.06 -16.96
C SER A 334 45.89 -11.73 -16.20
N SER A 335 47.03 -11.40 -15.63
CA SER A 335 47.39 -10.12 -15.05
C SER A 335 47.59 -9.06 -16.14
N SER A 336 47.11 -7.84 -15.91
CA SER A 336 47.84 -6.62 -16.28
C SER A 336 47.24 -5.39 -15.59
N LYS A 337 48.06 -4.74 -14.75
CA LYS A 337 47.95 -3.30 -14.46
C LYS A 337 48.47 -2.54 -15.68
N PRO A 338 48.05 -1.28 -15.91
CA PRO A 338 49.00 -0.17 -15.69
C PRO A 338 48.26 1.13 -15.18
N PRO A 339 48.80 2.37 -15.27
CA PRO A 339 49.09 3.17 -14.08
C PRO A 339 48.36 4.55 -14.01
N PHE A 340 48.46 5.17 -12.84
CA PHE A 340 48.39 6.61 -12.51
C PHE A 340 47.93 7.64 -13.58
N SER A 341 46.93 8.46 -13.22
CA SER A 341 47.04 9.94 -13.00
C SER A 341 45.68 10.54 -12.61
N PRO A 342 45.59 11.53 -11.68
CA PRO A 342 44.33 12.20 -11.33
C PRO A 342 44.08 13.46 -12.20
N PRO A 343 42.84 13.80 -12.57
CA PRO A 343 42.55 15.11 -13.14
C PRO A 343 42.25 16.17 -12.06
N PRO A 344 42.56 17.45 -12.32
CA PRO A 344 42.40 18.56 -11.38
C PRO A 344 40.97 19.11 -11.38
N TYR A 345 40.60 19.72 -10.25
CA TYR A 345 39.56 20.74 -10.05
C TYR A 345 38.55 20.95 -11.20
N GLN A 346 37.29 20.54 -10.98
CA GLN A 346 36.14 21.16 -11.66
C GLN A 346 35.20 21.85 -10.65
N PRO A 347 34.66 23.03 -11.01
CA PRO A 347 33.77 23.80 -10.16
C PRO A 347 32.35 23.24 -10.16
N PHE A 348 31.63 23.53 -9.07
CA PHE A 348 30.25 23.13 -8.77
C PHE A 348 29.32 23.11 -9.99
N HIS A 349 28.75 21.95 -10.28
CA HIS A 349 27.59 21.80 -11.16
C HIS A 349 26.39 22.57 -10.58
N THR A 350 25.94 23.59 -11.30
CA THR A 350 24.61 24.18 -11.16
C THR A 350 23.65 23.35 -12.02
N GLY A 351 23.05 22.31 -11.42
CA GLY A 351 22.12 21.41 -12.07
C GLY A 351 20.79 21.37 -11.31
N ASN A 352 19.73 21.80 -12.00
CA ASN A 352 18.41 22.11 -11.47
C ASN A 352 17.53 20.84 -11.35
N GLN A 353 17.92 19.88 -10.51
CA GLN A 353 17.13 18.68 -10.18
C GLN A 353 17.20 18.39 -8.67
N ASP A 354 16.10 17.89 -8.09
CA ASP A 354 15.83 17.68 -6.64
C ASP A 354 15.40 18.89 -5.80
N LYS A 355 14.18 19.39 -6.05
CA LYS A 355 13.50 20.31 -5.13
C LYS A 355 13.22 19.69 -3.74
N ASP A 356 13.23 18.36 -3.62
CA ASP A 356 12.92 17.66 -2.36
C ASP A 356 14.12 17.30 -1.46
N LEU A 357 15.35 17.52 -1.92
CA LEU A 357 16.57 17.39 -1.10
C LEU A 357 17.17 18.73 -0.68
N ALA A 358 16.64 19.85 -1.18
CA ALA A 358 17.13 21.17 -0.79
C ALA A 358 16.97 21.38 0.73
N PRO A 359 18.06 21.73 1.45
CA PRO A 359 18.01 21.95 2.90
C PRO A 359 17.00 23.05 3.22
N ARG A 360 16.22 22.85 4.28
CA ARG A 360 15.28 23.86 4.78
C ARG A 360 16.04 24.96 5.48
N CYS A 361 15.60 26.20 5.28
CA CYS A 361 16.07 27.34 6.05
C CYS A 361 15.72 27.13 7.52
N ILE A 362 16.73 27.12 8.39
CA ILE A 362 16.57 26.98 9.85
C ILE A 362 15.84 28.15 10.50
N GLY A 363 15.65 29.25 9.78
CA GLY A 363 14.88 30.39 10.25
C GLY A 363 13.37 30.21 10.04
N CYS A 364 12.97 29.95 8.80
CA CYS A 364 11.54 29.96 8.40
C CYS A 364 11.01 28.59 7.92
N GLY A 365 11.84 27.55 7.86
CA GLY A 365 11.43 26.19 7.44
C GLY A 365 11.18 26.01 5.94
N GLN A 366 11.24 27.09 5.14
CA GLN A 366 11.09 27.05 3.69
C GLN A 366 12.36 26.51 3.01
N ARG A 367 12.21 25.91 1.83
CA ARG A 367 13.32 25.38 1.02
C ARG A 367 13.85 26.45 0.06
N GLY A 368 15.05 26.22 -0.47
CA GLY A 368 15.60 26.99 -1.60
C GLY A 368 16.37 28.26 -1.23
N HIS A 369 16.61 28.51 0.05
CA HIS A 369 17.43 29.64 0.50
C HIS A 369 18.16 29.35 1.82
N LYS A 370 19.18 30.16 2.14
CA LYS A 370 19.93 30.08 3.41
C LYS A 370 19.45 31.17 4.37
N ILE A 371 19.65 30.97 5.67
CA ILE A 371 19.42 32.03 6.66
C ILE A 371 20.39 33.19 6.39
N GLY A 372 19.87 34.41 6.28
CA GLY A 372 20.68 35.60 5.94
C GLY A 372 20.80 35.90 4.44
N ASP A 373 20.05 35.18 3.59
CA ASP A 373 19.92 35.54 2.18
C ASP A 373 19.13 36.84 2.04
N LYS A 374 19.78 37.90 1.52
CA LYS A 374 19.18 39.24 1.39
C LYS A 374 17.96 39.27 0.47
N ASN A 375 17.85 38.30 -0.43
CA ASN A 375 16.77 38.22 -1.41
C ASN A 375 15.62 37.31 -0.94
N ALA A 376 15.79 36.60 0.16
CA ALA A 376 14.75 35.76 0.73
C ALA A 376 13.89 36.57 1.70
N ASN A 377 12.57 36.61 1.46
CA ASN A 377 11.64 37.16 2.42
C ASN A 377 11.48 36.18 3.59
N HIS A 378 12.41 36.21 4.52
CA HIS A 378 12.28 35.49 5.77
C HIS A 378 11.14 36.14 6.56
N GLY A 379 9.96 35.51 6.56
CA GLY A 379 8.90 35.87 7.52
C GLY A 379 9.44 35.90 8.95
N ARG A 380 8.68 36.48 9.90
CA ARG A 380 9.09 36.53 11.31
C ARG A 380 9.46 35.13 11.79
N PHE A 381 10.72 34.94 12.19
CA PHE A 381 11.17 33.68 12.78
C PHE A 381 10.29 33.36 13.99
N PRO A 382 9.58 32.22 14.00
CA PRO A 382 8.54 31.97 14.98
C PRO A 382 9.08 31.76 16.40
N PHE A 383 10.27 31.17 16.53
CA PHE A 383 10.83 30.80 17.83
C PHE A 383 12.24 31.33 18.09
N VAL A 384 12.91 31.85 17.06
CA VAL A 384 14.33 32.18 17.13
C VAL A 384 14.67 33.60 16.70
N LEU A 385 15.80 34.09 17.19
CA LEU A 385 16.46 35.31 16.75
C LEU A 385 17.78 34.93 16.09
N TYR A 386 18.01 35.46 14.89
CA TYR A 386 19.27 35.30 14.19
C TYR A 386 20.14 36.54 14.44
N SER A 387 21.31 36.33 15.05
CA SER A 387 22.28 37.39 15.34
C SER A 387 23.59 37.05 14.63
N GLY A 388 23.61 37.26 13.31
CA GLY A 388 24.79 37.09 12.45
C GLY A 388 25.27 35.64 12.33
N THR A 389 26.01 35.14 13.32
CA THR A 389 26.57 33.77 13.30
C THR A 389 25.87 32.82 14.26
N GLU A 390 24.96 33.33 15.09
CA GLU A 390 24.27 32.56 16.11
C GLU A 390 22.76 32.60 15.93
N ILE A 391 22.11 31.47 16.25
CA ILE A 391 20.68 31.39 16.45
C ILE A 391 20.43 31.29 17.94
N ARG A 392 19.53 32.13 18.44
CA ARG A 392 19.11 32.16 19.83
C ARG A 392 17.60 32.00 19.92
N THR A 393 17.09 31.60 21.08
CA THR A 393 15.66 31.67 21.37
C THR A 393 15.19 33.13 21.34
N LYS A 394 13.89 33.38 21.12
CA LYS A 394 13.31 34.73 21.07
C LYS A 394 13.53 35.58 22.33
N ASP A 395 13.63 34.94 23.48
CA ASP A 395 13.98 35.57 24.76
C ASP A 395 15.48 35.90 24.86
N GLY A 396 16.30 35.61 23.84
CA GLY A 396 17.73 35.95 23.75
C GLY A 396 18.65 35.11 24.64
N ASN A 397 18.08 34.32 25.56
CA ASN A 397 18.79 33.67 26.66
C ASN A 397 19.50 32.37 26.27
N LYS A 398 19.03 31.66 25.25
CA LYS A 398 19.56 30.32 24.92
C LYS A 398 20.07 30.26 23.49
N LYS A 399 21.35 29.88 23.34
CA LYS A 399 21.95 29.57 22.05
C LYS A 399 21.46 28.21 21.55
N ILE A 400 21.07 28.16 20.28
CA ILE A 400 20.56 26.97 19.61
C ILE A 400 21.67 26.37 18.74
N CYS A 401 21.79 25.05 18.77
CA CYS A 401 22.76 24.33 17.96
C CYS A 401 22.28 24.26 16.50
N ILE A 402 23.01 24.96 15.61
CA ILE A 402 22.73 24.99 14.17
C ILE A 402 22.93 23.60 13.56
N LEU A 403 24.03 22.92 13.88
CA LEU A 403 24.32 21.58 13.35
C LEU A 403 23.22 20.59 13.71
N TYR A 404 22.71 20.66 14.95
CA TYR A 404 21.62 19.80 15.40
C TYR A 404 20.37 20.01 14.55
N ASN A 405 20.02 21.27 14.29
CA ASN A 405 18.84 21.65 13.50
C ASN A 405 18.99 21.35 12.00
N CYS A 406 20.19 21.52 11.41
CA CYS A 406 20.42 21.25 9.99
C CYS A 406 20.61 19.76 9.69
N LEU A 407 21.34 19.05 10.54
CA LEU A 407 21.90 17.73 10.23
C LEU A 407 21.40 16.63 11.17
N GLY A 408 20.70 16.96 12.26
CA GLY A 408 20.37 15.99 13.31
C GLY A 408 21.59 15.57 14.14
N LEU A 409 22.73 16.25 13.99
CA LEU A 409 24.02 15.90 14.59
C LEU A 409 24.63 17.12 15.32
N CYS A 410 25.52 16.91 16.28
CA CYS A 410 26.20 18.01 16.96
C CYS A 410 27.68 17.69 17.24
N ASN A 411 28.47 18.72 17.55
CA ASN A 411 29.86 18.52 17.98
C ASN A 411 29.92 17.80 19.34
N LYS A 412 30.97 16.99 19.55
CA LYS A 412 31.28 16.40 20.85
C LYS A 412 31.44 17.53 21.88
N GLY A 413 30.69 17.48 22.98
CA GLY A 413 30.64 18.53 24.00
C GLY A 413 29.54 19.59 23.82
N CYS A 414 28.72 19.49 22.77
CA CYS A 414 27.54 20.34 22.66
C CYS A 414 26.51 19.97 23.75
N SER A 415 26.12 20.95 24.57
CA SER A 415 25.14 20.74 25.63
C SER A 415 23.75 20.44 25.05
N ARG A 416 23.06 19.45 25.60
CA ARG A 416 21.70 19.05 25.19
C ARG A 416 20.68 20.18 25.31
N ASN A 417 20.92 21.15 26.19
CA ASN A 417 20.03 22.32 26.33
C ASN A 417 20.04 23.24 25.10
N LYS A 418 20.99 23.05 24.16
CA LYS A 418 21.05 23.74 22.86
C LYS A 418 20.33 22.96 21.75
N HIS A 419 19.87 21.73 22.02
CA HIS A 419 19.23 20.84 21.05
C HIS A 419 17.71 21.04 21.08
N ILE A 420 17.30 22.23 20.65
CA ILE A 420 15.90 22.60 20.52
C ILE A 420 15.59 22.96 19.07
N CYS A 421 14.38 22.63 18.63
CA CYS A 421 13.90 22.91 17.29
C CYS A 421 13.83 24.43 17.07
N SER A 422 14.55 24.91 16.06
CA SER A 422 14.56 26.32 15.67
C SER A 422 13.22 26.84 15.15
N LEU A 423 12.31 25.94 14.75
CA LEU A 423 10.98 26.31 14.28
C LEU A 423 9.98 26.42 15.43
N CYS A 424 9.87 25.39 16.26
CA CYS A 424 8.80 25.30 17.27
C CYS A 424 9.27 25.20 18.73
N GLY A 425 10.58 25.19 18.99
CA GLY A 425 11.13 25.04 20.34
C GLY A 425 11.05 23.65 20.97
N GLY A 426 10.61 22.64 20.22
CA GLY A 426 10.53 21.25 20.70
C GLY A 426 11.90 20.57 20.89
N THR A 427 11.91 19.37 21.46
CA THR A 427 13.12 18.57 21.73
C THR A 427 13.58 17.70 20.54
N HIS A 428 13.23 18.10 19.33
CA HIS A 428 13.59 17.43 18.07
C HIS A 428 14.39 18.38 17.15
N SER A 429 15.04 17.83 16.13
CA SER A 429 15.69 18.65 15.10
C SER A 429 14.67 19.18 14.11
N CYS A 430 14.81 20.43 13.65
CA CYS A 430 13.93 20.92 12.58
C CYS A 430 14.09 20.15 11.26
N ARG A 431 15.19 19.40 11.08
CA ARG A 431 15.38 18.46 9.97
C ARG A 431 14.32 17.36 9.94
N ASP A 432 13.91 16.87 11.11
CA ASP A 432 12.98 15.75 11.23
C ASP A 432 11.52 16.17 10.96
N TYR A 433 11.26 17.48 10.88
CA TYR A 433 9.96 18.10 10.61
C TYR A 433 8.79 17.46 11.37
N HIS A 434 8.57 17.91 12.60
CA HIS A 434 7.48 17.44 13.44
C HIS A 434 6.17 18.20 13.12
N PRO A 435 4.96 17.62 13.34
CA PRO A 435 3.69 18.32 13.15
C PRO A 435 3.56 19.65 13.93
N SER A 436 4.28 19.79 15.04
CA SER A 436 4.35 21.06 15.79
C SER A 436 5.12 22.18 15.06
N CYS A 437 5.94 21.85 14.07
CA CYS A 437 6.63 22.81 13.21
C CYS A 437 5.69 23.42 12.16
N ALA A 438 4.66 22.70 11.74
CA ALA A 438 3.70 23.15 10.72
C ALA A 438 2.71 24.21 11.25
N ARG A 439 2.52 24.30 12.57
CA ARG A 439 1.55 25.23 13.20
C ARG A 439 2.03 26.69 13.29
N ILE A 440 3.15 27.02 12.68
CA ILE A 440 3.77 28.34 12.80
C ILE A 440 4.13 28.98 11.46
N GLY A 441 3.58 28.44 10.37
CA GLY A 441 3.58 29.03 9.03
C GLY A 441 2.39 29.95 8.83
#